data_AF-A0A5C3QIF4-F1
#
_entry.id   AF-A0A5C3QIF4-F1
#
_cell.length_a   1.000
_cell.length_b   1.000
_cell.length_c   1.000
_cell.angle_alpha   90.00
_cell.angle_beta   90.00
_cell.angle_gamma   90.00
#
_symmetry.space_group_name_H-M   'P 1'
#
loop_
_entity.id
_entity.type
_entity.pdbx_description
1 polymer ?
#
loop_
_entity_poly.entity_id
_entity_poly.type
_entity_poly.pdbx_seq_one_letter_code
_entity_poly.pdbx_strand_id
1 'polypeptide(L)'
;MKTPLLLLTFTLGPMLTLSQGISPQILQRIRTTLASADMRSWEIGTYTQTLLELDTPSYSVFYPHKPSIPPPSSNSSDYPPSLDAVLSIAQRIVSARSENAERPRPLMPDGSAADPASNGVSVLIANWTGRGERDGVDYAGAAREQLEFLLESTPRSSDGAISHRTEDVSLWSDFVYMVPPFLAYYGALTANYTLINEAYVQCRLYRQYLRDDESSGLWRHIVQGSEVTDPRFWATGNGWAAAGMLRVLATIQHSEFDKRMEGQQKNLAGWVSEIHDAMYENLDRTALLFTNYVAEPLTDENFYDAASTALMAATVYRLSVLWGVHTHLGIAEQTRMQIFGSGSSSGELTASVSEEGASILASPSASPPSDLPTPSSSSSSSSQPSSTSTSSGGSPEPSFPPLRPVPEDGNIDAEGWLTPVVNPHWFGVEGAESAEGQAFVLMMYAGWRDWVAEGAVGSGAARGMGMGVVGMGATRMVVVVVVGLVGGVLIL
;
A
#
# COMPACT_ATOMS: atom_id res chain seq x y z
N MET A 1 13.15 61.91 13.10
CA MET A 1 12.13 61.10 12.39
C MET A 1 12.40 59.65 12.73
N LYS A 2 11.51 59.02 13.50
CA LYS A 2 11.66 57.66 14.01
C LYS A 2 10.83 56.72 13.14
N THR A 3 11.47 55.75 12.52
CA THR A 3 10.87 54.65 11.76
C THR A 3 10.07 53.76 12.70
N PRO A 4 8.81 53.38 12.41
CA PRO A 4 8.12 52.40 13.22
C PRO A 4 8.60 51.00 12.85
N LEU A 5 9.01 50.25 13.87
CA LEU A 5 9.37 48.84 13.83
C LEU A 5 8.07 48.03 13.60
N LEU A 6 7.96 47.36 12.46
CA LEU A 6 6.86 46.44 12.18
C LEU A 6 7.11 45.16 13.00
N LEU A 7 6.37 45.00 14.10
CA LEU A 7 6.40 43.80 14.91
C LEU A 7 5.63 42.69 14.15
N LEU A 8 6.37 41.78 13.50
CA LEU A 8 5.79 40.59 12.88
C LEU A 8 5.45 39.61 14.00
N THR A 9 4.20 39.61 14.45
CA THR A 9 3.70 38.56 15.35
C THR A 9 3.52 37.28 14.53
N PHE A 10 4.49 36.37 14.61
CA PHE A 10 4.25 34.98 14.26
C PHE A 10 3.25 34.41 15.28
N THR A 11 2.00 34.22 14.86
CA THR A 11 1.11 33.30 15.57
C THR A 11 1.66 31.89 15.34
N LEU A 12 2.44 31.40 16.30
CA LEU A 12 2.67 29.97 16.47
C LEU A 12 1.28 29.33 16.63
N GLY A 13 0.75 28.77 15.54
CA GLY A 13 -0.34 27.81 15.62
C GLY A 13 0.10 26.67 16.54
N PRO A 14 -0.82 26.04 17.29
CA PRO A 14 -0.46 24.94 18.16
C PRO A 14 0.23 23.86 17.30
N MET A 15 1.51 23.60 17.58
CA MET A 15 2.16 22.36 17.17
C MET A 15 1.33 21.25 17.79
N LEU A 16 0.55 20.53 16.98
CA LEU A 16 0.01 19.25 17.41
C LEU A 16 1.22 18.36 17.72
N THR A 17 1.49 18.14 19.00
CA THR A 17 2.33 17.03 19.43
C THR A 17 1.59 15.75 19.03
N LEU A 18 2.01 15.11 17.93
CA LEU A 18 1.52 13.81 17.49
C LEU A 18 1.97 12.72 18.50
N SER A 19 1.30 12.65 19.65
CA SER A 19 1.42 11.51 20.56
C SER A 19 0.61 10.29 20.09
N GLN A 20 0.22 10.24 18.81
CA GLN A 20 -0.61 9.20 18.20
C GLN A 20 0.14 8.28 17.21
N GLY A 21 1.48 8.36 17.22
CA GLY A 21 2.33 7.46 16.48
C GLY A 21 2.38 6.07 17.13
N ILE A 22 2.53 5.04 16.30
CA ILE A 22 2.76 3.66 16.76
C ILE A 22 4.06 3.61 17.56
N SER A 23 4.09 2.81 18.62
CA SER A 23 5.35 2.48 19.30
C SER A 23 6.41 2.00 18.29
N PRO A 24 7.63 2.57 18.30
CA PRO A 24 8.72 2.09 17.45
C PRO A 24 9.01 0.60 17.62
N GLN A 25 8.76 0.05 18.81
CA GLN A 25 8.93 -1.37 19.11
C GLN A 25 7.89 -2.25 18.40
N ILE A 26 6.62 -1.82 18.37
CA ILE A 26 5.56 -2.51 17.62
C ILE A 26 5.87 -2.46 16.13
N LEU A 27 6.22 -1.27 15.60
CA LEU A 27 6.57 -1.11 14.20
C LEU A 27 7.75 -2.00 13.79
N GLN A 28 8.81 -2.05 14.62
CA GLN A 28 9.95 -2.92 14.36
C GLN A 28 9.57 -4.40 14.40
N ARG A 29 8.65 -4.82 15.29
CA ARG A 29 8.18 -6.20 15.36
C ARG A 29 7.46 -6.61 14.09
N ILE A 30 6.47 -5.82 13.64
CA ILE A 30 5.73 -6.06 12.40
C ILE A 30 6.69 -6.21 11.21
N ARG A 31 7.70 -5.33 11.12
CA ARG A 31 8.73 -5.38 10.07
C ARG A 31 9.57 -6.66 10.11
N THR A 32 10.03 -7.06 11.30
CA THR A 32 10.82 -8.29 11.46
C THR A 32 9.99 -9.52 11.10
N THR A 33 8.73 -9.58 11.56
CA THR A 33 7.81 -10.67 11.26
C THR A 33 7.56 -10.78 9.76
N LEU A 34 7.24 -9.68 9.09
CA LEU A 34 7.07 -9.65 7.63
C LEU A 34 8.33 -10.13 6.90
N ALA A 35 9.51 -9.63 7.26
CA ALA A 35 10.76 -10.01 6.61
C ALA A 35 11.10 -11.51 6.73
N SER A 36 10.49 -12.22 7.69
CA SER A 36 10.72 -13.65 7.95
C SER A 36 9.67 -14.59 7.33
N ALA A 37 8.59 -14.06 6.75
CA ALA A 37 7.49 -14.86 6.23
C ALA A 37 7.87 -15.65 4.96
N ASP A 38 7.33 -16.86 4.81
CA ASP A 38 7.36 -17.58 3.52
C ASP A 38 6.32 -16.98 2.58
N MET A 39 6.78 -16.19 1.61
CA MET A 39 5.91 -15.39 0.74
C MET A 39 5.71 -16.03 -0.63
N ARG A 40 4.48 -15.92 -1.15
CA ARG A 40 4.16 -16.15 -2.56
C ARG A 40 4.39 -14.89 -3.39
N SER A 41 4.19 -14.99 -4.71
CA SER A 41 4.60 -13.96 -5.67
C SER A 41 3.95 -12.59 -5.39
N TRP A 42 2.64 -12.52 -5.09
CA TRP A 42 1.95 -11.27 -4.76
C TRP A 42 2.37 -10.69 -3.39
N GLU A 43 2.62 -11.54 -2.41
CA GLU A 43 3.10 -11.13 -1.08
C GLU A 43 4.50 -10.49 -1.18
N ILE A 44 5.41 -11.05 -2.00
CA ILE A 44 6.71 -10.42 -2.29
C ILE A 44 6.50 -9.04 -2.95
N GLY A 45 5.54 -8.92 -3.85
CA GLY A 45 5.15 -7.65 -4.47
C GLY A 45 4.76 -6.60 -3.42
N THR A 46 3.85 -6.93 -2.50
CA THR A 46 3.47 -6.01 -1.41
C THR A 46 4.62 -5.67 -0.47
N TYR A 47 5.49 -6.64 -0.20
CA TYR A 47 6.65 -6.42 0.66
C TYR A 47 7.62 -5.44 0.01
N THR A 48 7.93 -5.60 -1.28
CA THR A 48 8.79 -4.63 -1.98
C THR A 48 8.15 -3.25 -2.06
N GLN A 49 6.84 -3.15 -2.29
CA GLN A 49 6.11 -1.87 -2.22
C GLN A 49 6.23 -1.23 -0.83
N THR A 50 6.09 -2.02 0.23
CA THR A 50 6.22 -1.57 1.62
C THR A 50 7.61 -1.02 1.91
N LEU A 51 8.67 -1.72 1.46
CA LEU A 51 10.06 -1.26 1.60
C LEU A 51 10.29 0.07 0.88
N LEU A 52 9.73 0.23 -0.32
CA LEU A 52 9.81 1.48 -1.07
C LEU A 52 9.09 2.62 -0.35
N GLU A 53 7.91 2.38 0.22
CA GLU A 53 7.15 3.40 0.93
C GLU A 53 7.75 3.78 2.29
N LEU A 54 8.28 2.82 3.03
CA LEU A 54 8.81 3.05 4.38
C LEU A 54 10.28 3.45 4.40
N ASP A 55 11.11 2.67 3.74
CA ASP A 55 12.57 2.72 3.92
C ASP A 55 13.26 3.54 2.85
N THR A 56 12.73 3.53 1.62
CA THR A 56 13.29 4.32 0.52
C THR A 56 12.24 5.15 -0.23
N PRO A 57 11.58 6.13 0.44
CA PRO A 57 10.48 6.88 -0.18
C PRO A 57 10.83 7.56 -1.51
N SER A 58 12.10 7.94 -1.73
CA SER A 58 12.56 8.56 -2.99
C SER A 58 12.47 7.66 -4.22
N TYR A 59 12.25 6.35 -4.04
CA TYR A 59 12.03 5.37 -5.10
C TYR A 59 10.56 4.88 -5.15
N SER A 60 9.71 5.32 -4.20
CA SER A 60 8.28 5.04 -4.24
C SER A 60 7.57 5.96 -5.22
N VAL A 61 6.55 5.44 -5.89
CA VAL A 61 5.62 6.24 -6.71
C VAL A 61 4.86 7.29 -5.89
N PHE A 62 4.82 7.14 -4.56
CA PHE A 62 4.16 8.07 -3.64
C PHE A 62 5.11 9.10 -3.02
N TYR A 63 6.33 9.26 -3.53
CA TYR A 63 7.26 10.29 -3.05
C TYR A 63 6.60 11.69 -3.14
N PRO A 64 6.65 12.57 -2.12
CA PRO A 64 5.92 13.84 -2.16
C PRO A 64 6.46 14.85 -3.19
N HIS A 65 7.68 14.70 -3.69
CA HIS A 65 8.27 15.64 -4.65
C HIS A 65 8.12 15.15 -6.09
N LYS A 66 7.53 16.00 -6.95
CA LYS A 66 7.25 15.73 -8.37
C LYS A 66 8.17 16.54 -9.30
N PRO A 67 8.58 16.00 -10.46
CA PRO A 67 8.46 14.59 -10.85
C PRO A 67 9.47 13.72 -10.08
N SER A 68 9.14 12.45 -9.87
CA SER A 68 10.06 11.46 -9.27
C SER A 68 10.25 10.20 -10.11
N ILE A 69 9.62 10.13 -11.29
CA ILE A 69 9.82 9.03 -12.24
C ILE A 69 10.41 9.63 -13.54
N PRO A 70 11.60 9.16 -13.96
CA PRO A 70 12.39 8.12 -13.31
C PRO A 70 12.97 8.54 -11.95
N PRO A 71 13.15 7.59 -11.01
CA PRO A 71 13.84 7.86 -9.74
C PRO A 71 15.32 8.19 -10.01
N PRO A 72 16.06 8.71 -9.01
CA PRO A 72 17.47 9.05 -9.20
C PRO A 72 18.28 7.92 -9.84
N SER A 73 18.83 8.16 -11.04
CA SER A 73 19.66 7.19 -11.78
C SER A 73 21.12 7.26 -11.30
N SER A 74 21.77 6.12 -11.12
CA SER A 74 23.17 6.05 -10.68
C SER A 74 24.15 6.55 -11.75
N ASN A 75 24.51 7.83 -11.69
CA ASN A 75 25.78 8.36 -12.22
C ASN A 75 26.55 9.22 -11.18
N SER A 76 26.09 9.24 -9.93
CA SER A 76 26.85 9.78 -8.79
C SER A 76 26.57 8.96 -7.53
N SER A 77 27.52 8.12 -7.13
CA SER A 77 27.64 7.39 -5.85
C SER A 77 26.38 6.67 -5.35
N ASP A 78 26.38 5.33 -5.51
CA ASP A 78 25.49 4.28 -4.96
C ASP A 78 24.16 4.74 -4.35
N TYR A 79 23.04 4.24 -4.91
CA TYR A 79 21.70 4.41 -4.36
C TYR A 79 21.68 4.20 -2.82
N PRO A 80 20.72 4.79 -2.08
CA PRO A 80 20.73 4.70 -0.62
C PRO A 80 20.74 3.23 -0.16
N PRO A 81 21.51 2.87 0.89
CA PRO A 81 21.58 1.49 1.41
C PRO A 81 20.20 0.91 1.78
N SER A 82 19.23 1.76 2.08
CA SER A 82 17.83 1.37 2.33
C SER A 82 17.17 0.67 1.13
N LEU A 83 17.71 0.81 -0.09
CA LEU A 83 17.22 0.17 -1.30
C LEU A 83 17.74 -1.28 -1.46
N ASP A 84 18.77 -1.68 -0.72
CA ASP A 84 19.43 -2.98 -0.89
C ASP A 84 18.48 -4.17 -0.71
N ALA A 85 17.51 -4.07 0.20
CA ALA A 85 16.51 -5.12 0.39
C ALA A 85 15.65 -5.34 -0.87
N VAL A 86 15.19 -4.25 -1.50
CA VAL A 86 14.39 -4.31 -2.74
C VAL A 86 15.22 -4.91 -3.88
N LEU A 87 16.48 -4.49 -4.01
CA LEU A 87 17.38 -4.97 -5.06
C LEU A 87 17.77 -6.44 -4.86
N SER A 88 17.97 -6.87 -3.61
CA SER A 88 18.27 -8.26 -3.29
C SER A 88 17.07 -9.17 -3.58
N ILE A 89 15.85 -8.70 -3.35
CA ILE A 89 14.62 -9.41 -3.75
C ILE A 89 14.55 -9.53 -5.27
N ALA A 90 14.73 -8.42 -6.00
CA ALA A 90 14.73 -8.43 -7.47
C ALA A 90 15.80 -9.38 -8.03
N GLN A 91 17.01 -9.36 -7.46
CA GLN A 91 18.10 -10.27 -7.82
C GLN A 91 17.69 -11.73 -7.62
N ARG A 92 17.15 -12.09 -6.46
CA ARG A 92 16.70 -13.44 -6.15
C ARG A 92 15.61 -13.92 -7.13
N ILE A 93 14.65 -13.06 -7.46
CA ILE A 93 13.58 -13.36 -8.42
C ILE A 93 14.18 -13.68 -9.80
N VAL A 94 15.03 -12.79 -10.32
CA VAL A 94 15.53 -12.94 -11.68
C VAL A 94 16.58 -14.05 -11.79
N SER A 95 17.47 -14.20 -10.80
CA SER A 95 18.45 -15.30 -10.76
C SER A 95 17.82 -16.68 -10.62
N ALA A 96 16.61 -16.79 -10.09
CA ALA A 96 15.89 -18.07 -10.00
C ALA A 96 15.29 -18.53 -11.33
N ARG A 97 15.29 -17.67 -12.36
CA ARG A 97 14.78 -18.00 -13.69
C ARG A 97 15.78 -18.85 -14.45
N SER A 98 15.31 -19.86 -15.18
CA SER A 98 16.16 -20.64 -16.10
C SER A 98 16.64 -19.77 -17.27
N GLU A 99 17.87 -19.95 -17.73
CA GLU A 99 18.50 -19.07 -18.74
C GLU A 99 17.87 -19.14 -20.16
N ASN A 100 17.04 -20.14 -20.45
CA ASN A 100 16.49 -20.36 -21.80
C ASN A 100 14.97 -20.49 -21.77
N ALA A 101 14.27 -19.40 -22.11
CA ALA A 101 12.85 -19.45 -22.41
C ALA A 101 12.62 -19.32 -23.92
N GLU A 102 11.95 -20.29 -24.53
CA GLU A 102 11.57 -20.23 -25.94
C GLU A 102 10.41 -19.24 -26.20
N ARG A 103 9.72 -18.78 -25.15
CA ARG A 103 8.55 -17.90 -25.19
C ARG A 103 8.57 -16.90 -24.02
N PRO A 104 7.89 -15.75 -24.16
CA PRO A 104 7.63 -14.86 -23.03
C PRO A 104 7.02 -15.60 -21.84
N ARG A 105 7.44 -15.25 -20.63
CA ARG A 105 7.05 -15.95 -19.40
C ARG A 105 6.97 -14.98 -18.20
N PRO A 106 6.24 -15.34 -17.14
CA PRO A 106 6.21 -14.54 -15.92
C PRO A 106 7.58 -14.50 -15.20
N LEU A 107 7.74 -13.53 -14.30
CA LEU A 107 8.93 -13.35 -13.46
C LEU A 107 9.21 -14.57 -12.57
N MET A 108 8.16 -15.28 -12.17
CA MET A 108 8.19 -16.42 -11.27
C MET A 108 7.13 -17.44 -11.71
N PRO A 109 7.34 -18.75 -11.50
CA PRO A 109 6.30 -19.75 -11.71
C PRO A 109 5.12 -19.50 -10.78
N ASP A 110 3.93 -19.40 -11.35
CA ASP A 110 2.68 -19.16 -10.62
C ASP A 110 1.50 -19.73 -11.42
N GLY A 111 0.40 -20.04 -10.74
CA GLY A 111 -0.87 -20.35 -11.41
C GLY A 111 -1.61 -19.10 -11.89
N SER A 112 -1.25 -17.93 -11.34
CA SER A 112 -1.71 -16.62 -11.77
C SER A 112 -0.82 -16.05 -12.88
N ALA A 113 -1.46 -15.47 -13.90
CA ALA A 113 -0.75 -14.67 -14.89
C ALA A 113 -0.34 -13.29 -14.32
N ALA A 114 -1.04 -12.83 -13.29
CA ALA A 114 -0.98 -11.48 -12.77
C ALA A 114 -0.01 -11.35 -11.58
N ASP A 115 -0.04 -12.27 -10.63
CA ASP A 115 0.66 -12.12 -9.34
C ASP A 115 2.18 -11.93 -9.48
N PRO A 116 2.89 -12.65 -10.38
CA PRO A 116 4.30 -12.37 -10.64
C PRO A 116 4.57 -10.92 -11.06
N ALA A 117 3.66 -10.28 -11.79
CA ALA A 117 3.82 -8.91 -12.27
C ALA A 117 3.89 -7.86 -11.15
N SER A 118 3.34 -8.15 -9.97
CA SER A 118 3.43 -7.26 -8.79
C SER A 118 4.88 -6.96 -8.39
N ASN A 119 5.82 -7.85 -8.74
CA ASN A 119 7.26 -7.71 -8.52
C ASN A 119 7.97 -6.90 -9.61
N GLY A 120 7.31 -6.57 -10.72
CA GLY A 120 7.94 -5.95 -11.87
C GLY A 120 8.52 -4.57 -11.58
N VAL A 121 7.93 -3.80 -10.64
CA VAL A 121 8.47 -2.50 -10.22
C VAL A 121 9.86 -2.64 -9.58
N SER A 122 10.08 -3.63 -8.71
CA SER A 122 11.39 -3.84 -8.08
C SER A 122 12.45 -4.29 -9.09
N VAL A 123 12.06 -5.15 -10.05
CA VAL A 123 12.93 -5.57 -11.18
C VAL A 123 13.29 -4.38 -12.07
N LEU A 124 12.33 -3.51 -12.37
CA LEU A 124 12.56 -2.30 -13.14
C LEU A 124 13.47 -1.31 -12.41
N ILE A 125 13.33 -1.15 -11.09
CA ILE A 125 14.25 -0.35 -10.27
C ILE A 125 15.66 -0.95 -10.29
N ALA A 126 15.81 -2.26 -10.18
CA ALA A 126 17.11 -2.92 -10.28
C ALA A 126 17.77 -2.66 -11.64
N ASN A 127 17.01 -2.76 -12.73
CA ASN A 127 17.50 -2.38 -14.06
C ASN A 127 17.92 -0.89 -14.12
N TRP A 128 17.04 0.02 -13.67
CA TRP A 128 17.26 1.47 -13.74
C TRP A 128 18.50 1.93 -12.96
N THR A 129 18.81 1.25 -11.86
CA THR A 129 19.95 1.53 -10.98
C THR A 129 21.26 0.87 -11.43
N GLY A 130 21.29 0.30 -12.63
CA GLY A 130 22.48 -0.38 -13.17
C GLY A 130 22.92 -1.59 -12.34
N ARG A 131 22.00 -2.22 -11.59
CA ARG A 131 22.33 -3.39 -10.76
C ARG A 131 22.87 -4.55 -11.60
N GLY A 132 22.31 -4.74 -12.79
CA GLY A 132 22.74 -5.77 -13.75
C GLY A 132 24.21 -5.66 -14.18
N GLU A 133 24.77 -4.45 -14.24
CA GLU A 133 26.20 -4.25 -14.55
C GLU A 133 27.11 -4.75 -13.42
N ARG A 134 26.58 -4.86 -12.19
CA ARG A 134 27.33 -5.30 -11.00
C ARG A 134 27.22 -6.78 -10.73
N ASP A 135 26.06 -7.39 -10.96
CA ASP A 135 25.80 -8.80 -10.64
C ASP A 135 25.63 -9.70 -11.86
N GLY A 136 25.63 -9.14 -13.09
CA GLY A 136 25.48 -9.89 -14.33
C GLY A 136 24.05 -10.38 -14.62
N VAL A 137 23.04 -9.89 -13.88
CA VAL A 137 21.65 -10.32 -14.00
C VAL A 137 20.90 -9.47 -15.04
N ASP A 138 20.19 -10.12 -15.97
CA ASP A 138 19.41 -9.45 -17.02
C ASP A 138 18.01 -9.01 -16.53
N TYR A 139 17.98 -7.96 -15.71
CA TYR A 139 16.73 -7.37 -15.22
C TYR A 139 15.85 -6.80 -16.35
N ALA A 140 16.46 -6.23 -17.40
CA ALA A 140 15.75 -5.67 -18.54
C ALA A 140 15.01 -6.76 -19.33
N GLY A 141 15.71 -7.84 -19.70
CA GLY A 141 15.11 -8.98 -20.38
C GLY A 141 14.05 -9.65 -19.52
N ALA A 142 14.30 -9.78 -18.21
CA ALA A 142 13.35 -10.34 -17.28
C ALA A 142 12.02 -9.56 -17.21
N ALA A 143 12.09 -8.22 -17.10
CA ALA A 143 10.91 -7.36 -17.11
C ALA A 143 10.20 -7.36 -18.47
N ARG A 144 10.96 -7.37 -19.57
CA ARG A 144 10.41 -7.44 -20.93
C ARG A 144 9.64 -8.74 -21.16
N GLU A 145 10.18 -9.90 -20.76
CA GLU A 145 9.49 -11.19 -20.87
C GLU A 145 8.17 -11.23 -20.09
N GLN A 146 8.12 -10.65 -18.88
CA GLN A 146 6.88 -10.54 -18.11
C GLN A 146 5.84 -9.65 -18.80
N LEU A 147 6.30 -8.54 -19.40
CA LEU A 147 5.45 -7.62 -20.16
C LEU A 147 4.87 -8.31 -21.41
N GLU A 148 5.72 -8.94 -22.22
CA GLU A 148 5.32 -9.68 -23.41
C GLU A 148 4.38 -10.85 -23.06
N PHE A 149 4.63 -11.55 -21.95
CA PHE A 149 3.74 -12.61 -21.46
C PHE A 149 2.33 -12.08 -21.20
N LEU A 150 2.21 -11.00 -20.41
CA LEU A 150 0.92 -10.37 -20.11
C LEU A 150 0.22 -9.85 -21.37
N LEU A 151 0.98 -9.23 -22.27
CA LEU A 151 0.38 -8.55 -23.41
C LEU A 151 0.00 -9.49 -24.55
N GLU A 152 0.78 -10.54 -24.78
CA GLU A 152 0.69 -11.37 -25.99
C GLU A 152 0.31 -12.82 -25.71
N SER A 153 0.54 -13.34 -24.50
CA SER A 153 0.35 -14.76 -24.17
C SER A 153 -0.82 -15.03 -23.22
N THR A 154 -1.19 -14.07 -22.37
CA THR A 154 -2.27 -14.24 -21.40
C THR A 154 -3.66 -14.14 -22.06
N PRO A 155 -4.63 -15.00 -21.69
CA PRO A 155 -6.01 -14.88 -22.16
C PRO A 155 -6.60 -13.49 -21.91
N ARG A 156 -7.51 -13.06 -22.79
CA ARG A 156 -8.18 -11.76 -22.66
C ARG A 156 -9.68 -11.88 -22.89
N SER A 157 -10.45 -11.04 -22.20
CA SER A 157 -11.86 -10.82 -22.54
C SER A 157 -11.99 -10.24 -23.96
N SER A 158 -13.20 -10.29 -24.51
CA SER A 158 -13.47 -9.78 -25.87
C SER A 158 -13.18 -8.28 -26.07
N ASP A 159 -13.20 -7.49 -24.99
CA ASP A 159 -12.86 -6.06 -24.97
C ASP A 159 -11.43 -5.77 -24.48
N GLY A 160 -10.61 -6.82 -24.27
CA GLY A 160 -9.17 -6.71 -24.07
C GLY A 160 -8.68 -6.71 -22.62
N ALA A 161 -9.54 -7.00 -21.64
CA ALA A 161 -9.14 -7.16 -20.25
C ALA A 161 -8.24 -8.39 -20.12
N ILE A 162 -7.02 -8.20 -19.62
CA ILE A 162 -6.06 -9.29 -19.42
C ILE A 162 -6.57 -10.16 -18.28
N SER A 163 -6.54 -11.48 -18.46
CA SER A 163 -6.96 -12.43 -17.44
C SER A 163 -5.99 -12.42 -16.25
N HIS A 164 -6.54 -12.65 -15.06
CA HIS A 164 -5.74 -12.95 -13.87
C HIS A 164 -5.13 -14.37 -13.95
N ARG A 165 -5.74 -15.27 -14.71
CA ARG A 165 -5.35 -16.68 -14.86
C ARG A 165 -4.72 -16.96 -16.23
N THR A 166 -3.99 -18.07 -16.33
CA THR A 166 -3.26 -18.45 -17.56
C THR A 166 -4.09 -19.33 -18.50
N GLU A 167 -5.06 -20.04 -17.94
CA GLU A 167 -5.81 -21.11 -18.57
C GLU A 167 -7.07 -20.61 -19.29
N ASP A 168 -7.77 -19.65 -18.71
CA ASP A 168 -9.01 -19.07 -19.23
C ASP A 168 -9.14 -17.59 -18.82
N VAL A 169 -10.19 -16.93 -19.30
CA VAL A 169 -10.50 -15.55 -18.91
C VAL A 169 -11.15 -15.57 -17.54
N SER A 170 -10.45 -15.04 -16.53
CA SER A 170 -10.92 -14.96 -15.16
C SER A 170 -10.48 -13.62 -14.58
N LEU A 171 -11.44 -12.79 -14.19
CA LEU A 171 -11.20 -11.41 -13.76
C LEU A 171 -11.35 -11.32 -12.25
N TRP A 172 -10.21 -11.15 -11.56
CA TRP A 172 -10.10 -11.07 -10.10
C TRP A 172 -9.78 -9.63 -9.70
N SER A 173 -10.46 -9.09 -8.69
CA SER A 173 -10.22 -7.72 -8.19
C SER A 173 -8.74 -7.40 -7.91
N ASP A 174 -8.00 -8.41 -7.49
CA ASP A 174 -6.58 -8.44 -7.16
C ASP A 174 -5.70 -7.98 -8.32
N PHE A 175 -6.09 -8.34 -9.55
CA PHE A 175 -5.38 -8.00 -10.78
C PHE A 175 -4.99 -6.53 -10.84
N VAL A 176 -5.87 -5.65 -10.36
CA VAL A 176 -5.71 -4.19 -10.42
C VAL A 176 -4.49 -3.73 -9.63
N TYR A 177 -4.08 -4.45 -8.58
CA TYR A 177 -2.84 -4.19 -7.85
C TYR A 177 -1.61 -4.83 -8.50
N MET A 178 -1.78 -5.99 -9.13
CA MET A 178 -0.65 -6.77 -9.64
C MET A 178 -0.11 -6.21 -10.95
N VAL A 179 -0.98 -6.02 -11.95
CA VAL A 179 -0.56 -5.76 -13.34
C VAL A 179 -0.54 -4.29 -13.71
N PRO A 180 -1.62 -3.49 -13.53
CA PRO A 180 -1.62 -2.09 -13.96
C PRO A 180 -0.46 -1.26 -13.39
N PRO A 181 -0.07 -1.37 -12.10
CA PRO A 181 1.08 -0.63 -11.58
C PRO A 181 2.40 -0.97 -12.28
N PHE A 182 2.61 -2.25 -12.62
CA PHE A 182 3.79 -2.68 -13.39
C PHE A 182 3.80 -2.06 -14.79
N LEU A 183 2.68 -2.15 -15.52
CA LEU A 183 2.57 -1.55 -16.86
C LEU A 183 2.80 -0.04 -16.81
N ALA A 184 2.17 0.65 -15.86
CA ALA A 184 2.32 2.10 -15.69
C ALA A 184 3.78 2.48 -15.41
N TYR A 185 4.45 1.77 -14.48
CA TYR A 185 5.83 2.09 -14.11
C TYR A 185 6.82 1.78 -15.23
N TYR A 186 6.65 0.66 -15.93
CA TYR A 186 7.42 0.34 -17.13
C TYR A 186 7.26 1.44 -18.19
N GLY A 187 6.01 1.83 -18.47
CA GLY A 187 5.71 2.88 -19.44
C GLY A 187 6.33 4.23 -19.07
N ALA A 188 6.29 4.59 -17.78
CA ALA A 188 6.88 5.84 -17.29
C ALA A 188 8.42 5.84 -17.40
N LEU A 189 9.10 4.74 -17.02
CA LEU A 189 10.55 4.63 -17.15
C LEU A 189 11.04 4.63 -18.61
N THR A 190 10.19 4.20 -19.55
CA THR A 190 10.53 4.07 -20.97
C THR A 190 9.93 5.15 -21.85
N ALA A 191 9.34 6.20 -21.26
CA ALA A 191 8.64 7.27 -21.99
C ALA A 191 7.57 6.73 -22.98
N ASN A 192 6.91 5.63 -22.63
CA ASN A 192 5.93 4.94 -23.46
C ASN A 192 4.51 5.21 -23.00
N TYR A 193 3.88 6.24 -23.59
CA TYR A 193 2.50 6.62 -23.33
C TYR A 193 1.50 5.46 -23.50
N THR A 194 1.66 4.65 -24.55
CA THR A 194 0.72 3.56 -24.87
C THR A 194 0.65 2.56 -23.73
N LEU A 195 1.80 2.26 -23.11
CA LEU A 195 1.87 1.31 -22.01
C LEU A 195 1.25 1.85 -20.70
N ILE A 196 1.43 3.14 -20.41
CA ILE A 196 0.73 3.78 -19.27
C ILE A 196 -0.77 3.86 -19.53
N ASN A 197 -1.18 4.15 -20.77
CA ASN A 197 -2.59 4.13 -21.14
C ASN A 197 -3.20 2.73 -21.04
N GLU A 198 -2.45 1.67 -21.38
CA GLU A 198 -2.88 0.28 -21.18
C GLU A 198 -3.13 0.00 -19.69
N ALA A 199 -2.26 0.46 -18.78
CA ALA A 199 -2.49 0.34 -17.34
C ALA A 199 -3.82 0.97 -16.91
N TYR A 200 -4.10 2.18 -17.37
CA TYR A 200 -5.38 2.86 -17.13
C TYR A 200 -6.57 2.09 -17.72
N VAL A 201 -6.44 1.59 -18.96
CA VAL A 201 -7.49 0.81 -19.63
C VAL A 201 -7.81 -0.46 -18.85
N GLN A 202 -6.80 -1.17 -18.34
CA GLN A 202 -7.02 -2.35 -17.53
C GLN A 202 -7.78 -2.02 -16.23
N CYS A 203 -7.44 -0.93 -15.52
CA CYS A 203 -8.24 -0.48 -14.36
C CYS A 203 -9.71 -0.19 -14.73
N ARG A 204 -9.94 0.48 -15.86
CA ARG A 204 -11.30 0.79 -16.35
C ARG A 204 -12.10 -0.46 -16.66
N LEU A 205 -11.50 -1.44 -17.34
CA LEU A 205 -12.16 -2.69 -17.73
C LEU A 205 -12.49 -3.53 -16.48
N TYR A 206 -11.57 -3.64 -15.54
CA TYR A 206 -11.83 -4.34 -14.28
C TYR A 206 -12.96 -3.67 -13.49
N ARG A 207 -13.00 -2.34 -13.42
CA ARG A 207 -14.15 -1.63 -12.86
C ARG A 207 -15.46 -1.99 -13.56
N GLN A 208 -15.47 -1.99 -14.89
CA GLN A 208 -16.66 -2.30 -15.69
C GLN A 208 -17.20 -3.71 -15.42
N TYR A 209 -16.34 -4.68 -15.13
CA TYR A 209 -16.75 -6.06 -14.88
C TYR A 209 -17.08 -6.37 -13.42
N LEU A 210 -16.38 -5.73 -12.48
CA LEU A 210 -16.43 -6.11 -11.07
C LEU A 210 -17.34 -5.21 -10.24
N ARG A 211 -17.48 -3.93 -10.59
CA ARG A 211 -18.33 -3.00 -9.83
C ARG A 211 -19.80 -3.41 -9.96
N ASP A 212 -20.46 -3.53 -8.83
CA ASP A 212 -21.90 -3.78 -8.77
C ASP A 212 -22.67 -2.46 -8.83
N ASP A 213 -22.92 -1.98 -10.05
CA ASP A 213 -23.60 -0.72 -10.33
C ASP A 213 -25.07 -0.70 -9.89
N GLU A 214 -25.69 -1.87 -9.74
CA GLU A 214 -27.13 -2.02 -9.53
C GLU A 214 -27.56 -1.93 -8.06
N SER A 215 -26.66 -2.15 -7.09
CA SER A 215 -27.06 -2.22 -5.67
C SER A 215 -26.13 -1.55 -4.66
N SER A 216 -24.81 -1.61 -4.83
CA SER A 216 -23.89 -1.26 -3.73
C SER A 216 -22.67 -0.42 -4.12
N GLY A 217 -22.23 -0.45 -5.39
CA GLY A 217 -20.96 0.14 -5.80
C GLY A 217 -19.73 -0.65 -5.32
N LEU A 218 -19.91 -1.73 -4.54
CA LEU A 218 -18.87 -2.66 -4.14
C LEU A 218 -18.39 -3.46 -5.35
N TRP A 219 -17.14 -3.92 -5.29
CA TRP A 219 -16.57 -4.76 -6.32
C TRP A 219 -16.69 -6.24 -5.94
N ARG A 220 -17.14 -7.04 -6.90
CA ARG A 220 -17.10 -8.50 -6.82
C ARG A 220 -15.66 -8.99 -6.86
N HIS A 221 -15.41 -10.13 -6.23
CA HIS A 221 -14.07 -10.71 -6.16
C HIS A 221 -13.65 -11.35 -7.50
N ILE A 222 -14.36 -12.39 -7.97
CA ILE A 222 -13.97 -13.17 -9.16
C ILE A 222 -15.17 -13.38 -10.09
N VAL A 223 -15.04 -12.91 -11.33
CA VAL A 223 -16.01 -13.13 -12.41
C VAL A 223 -15.37 -13.73 -13.66
N GLN A 224 -16.19 -14.29 -14.56
CA GLN A 224 -15.80 -14.92 -15.83
C GLN A 224 -14.97 -16.21 -15.77
N GLY A 225 -14.39 -16.57 -14.63
CA GLY A 225 -13.67 -17.83 -14.47
C GLY A 225 -14.56 -19.06 -14.67
N SER A 226 -14.04 -20.07 -15.37
CA SER A 226 -14.76 -21.32 -15.63
C SER A 226 -14.69 -22.32 -14.47
N GLU A 227 -13.59 -22.35 -13.72
CA GLU A 227 -13.40 -23.27 -12.57
C GLU A 227 -13.63 -22.59 -11.22
N VAL A 228 -13.20 -21.34 -11.08
CA VAL A 228 -13.30 -20.56 -9.83
C VAL A 228 -14.07 -19.28 -10.11
N THR A 229 -15.15 -19.06 -9.35
CA THR A 229 -15.89 -17.80 -9.30
C THR A 229 -16.28 -17.48 -7.87
N ASP A 230 -16.29 -16.20 -7.55
CA ASP A 230 -16.73 -15.68 -6.25
C ASP A 230 -17.37 -14.32 -6.50
N PRO A 231 -18.69 -14.27 -6.76
CA PRO A 231 -19.38 -13.03 -7.09
C PRO A 231 -19.63 -12.15 -5.86
N ARG A 232 -19.19 -12.57 -4.67
CA ARG A 232 -19.34 -11.82 -3.42
C ARG A 232 -18.37 -10.64 -3.34
N PHE A 233 -18.63 -9.75 -2.39
CA PHE A 233 -17.87 -8.52 -2.19
C PHE A 233 -16.74 -8.73 -1.19
N TRP A 234 -15.69 -9.44 -1.63
CA TRP A 234 -14.51 -9.65 -0.80
C TRP A 234 -13.81 -8.32 -0.48
N ALA A 235 -13.64 -8.04 0.81
CA ALA A 235 -13.18 -6.74 1.31
C ALA A 235 -11.73 -6.46 0.89
N THR A 236 -10.84 -7.45 1.00
CA THR A 236 -9.44 -7.30 0.59
C THR A 236 -9.33 -7.06 -0.92
N GLY A 237 -10.17 -7.70 -1.73
CA GLY A 237 -10.29 -7.45 -3.18
C GLY A 237 -10.61 -5.99 -3.54
N ASN A 238 -11.53 -5.37 -2.81
CA ASN A 238 -11.83 -3.94 -2.96
C ASN A 238 -10.63 -3.06 -2.58
N GLY A 239 -9.92 -3.41 -1.50
CA GLY A 239 -8.68 -2.77 -1.09
C GLY A 239 -7.59 -2.85 -2.15
N TRP A 240 -7.40 -4.02 -2.78
CA TRP A 240 -6.47 -4.21 -3.88
C TRP A 240 -6.78 -3.32 -5.08
N ALA A 241 -8.06 -3.25 -5.47
CA ALA A 241 -8.51 -2.38 -6.55
C ALA A 241 -8.18 -0.91 -6.29
N ALA A 242 -8.51 -0.40 -5.11
CA ALA A 242 -8.21 0.96 -4.72
C ALA A 242 -6.70 1.25 -4.67
N ALA A 243 -5.92 0.37 -4.04
CA ALA A 243 -4.47 0.53 -3.91
C ALA A 243 -3.75 0.46 -5.26
N GLY A 244 -4.16 -0.45 -6.14
CA GLY A 244 -3.62 -0.58 -7.49
C GLY A 244 -3.88 0.67 -8.35
N MET A 245 -5.11 1.18 -8.33
CA MET A 245 -5.45 2.42 -9.04
C MET A 245 -4.67 3.62 -8.51
N LEU A 246 -4.43 3.72 -7.20
CA LEU A 246 -3.62 4.79 -6.63
C LEU A 246 -2.15 4.71 -7.05
N ARG A 247 -1.58 3.50 -7.18
CA ARG A 247 -0.22 3.33 -7.72
C ARG A 247 -0.14 3.77 -9.19
N VAL A 248 -1.16 3.48 -10.01
CA VAL A 248 -1.25 3.96 -11.40
C VAL A 248 -1.40 5.49 -11.44
N LEU A 249 -2.30 6.06 -10.62
CA LEU A 249 -2.50 7.51 -10.52
C LEU A 249 -1.21 8.23 -10.15
N ALA A 250 -0.53 7.76 -9.10
CA ALA A 250 0.73 8.33 -8.65
C ALA A 250 1.81 8.22 -9.74
N THR A 251 1.91 7.06 -10.41
CA THR A 251 2.85 6.88 -11.53
C THR A 251 2.60 7.90 -12.65
N ILE A 252 1.34 8.13 -13.04
CA ILE A 252 0.99 9.13 -14.05
C ILE A 252 1.44 10.53 -13.60
N GLN A 253 1.08 10.94 -12.37
CA GLN A 253 1.41 12.25 -11.81
C GLN A 253 2.91 12.52 -11.68
N HIS A 254 3.71 11.48 -11.49
CA HIS A 254 5.15 11.57 -11.31
C HIS A 254 5.95 11.41 -12.61
N SER A 255 5.28 11.10 -13.72
CA SER A 255 5.87 10.94 -15.05
C SER A 255 5.73 12.20 -15.92
N GLU A 256 6.38 12.19 -17.08
CA GLU A 256 6.21 13.25 -18.10
C GLU A 256 4.78 13.34 -18.67
N PHE A 257 3.93 12.34 -18.42
CA PHE A 257 2.57 12.27 -18.95
C PHE A 257 1.50 12.89 -18.06
N ASP A 258 1.86 13.44 -16.88
CA ASP A 258 0.95 14.07 -15.91
C ASP A 258 -0.14 14.92 -16.59
N LYS A 259 0.26 16.02 -17.23
CA LYS A 259 -0.67 16.95 -17.89
C LYS A 259 -1.47 16.31 -19.03
N ARG A 260 -0.87 15.37 -19.76
CA ARG A 260 -1.52 14.70 -20.91
C ARG A 260 -2.64 13.77 -20.44
N MET A 261 -2.54 13.24 -19.23
CA MET A 261 -3.44 12.20 -18.70
C MET A 261 -4.36 12.72 -17.60
N GLU A 262 -4.62 14.03 -17.51
CA GLU A 262 -5.46 14.63 -16.47
C GLU A 262 -6.87 13.98 -16.38
N GLY A 263 -7.46 13.60 -17.53
CA GLY A 263 -8.74 12.90 -17.56
C GLY A 263 -8.67 11.50 -16.94
N GLN A 264 -7.63 10.75 -17.24
CA GLN A 264 -7.37 9.44 -16.66
C GLN A 264 -7.10 9.54 -15.15
N GLN A 265 -6.37 10.58 -14.72
CA GLN A 265 -6.15 10.84 -13.30
C GLN A 265 -7.46 11.10 -12.54
N LYS A 266 -8.33 11.97 -13.08
CA LYS A 266 -9.67 12.24 -12.53
C LYS A 266 -10.49 10.97 -12.39
N ASN A 267 -10.47 10.11 -13.41
CA ASN A 267 -11.19 8.85 -13.40
C ASN A 267 -10.65 7.90 -12.32
N LEU A 268 -9.33 7.70 -12.23
CA LEU A 268 -8.72 6.83 -11.20
C LEU A 268 -9.05 7.33 -9.79
N ALA A 269 -8.90 8.63 -9.52
CA ALA A 269 -9.24 9.22 -8.23
C ALA A 269 -10.74 9.10 -7.91
N GLY A 270 -11.61 9.28 -8.91
CA GLY A 270 -13.05 9.10 -8.77
C GLY A 270 -13.43 7.66 -8.46
N TRP A 271 -12.87 6.68 -9.16
CA TRP A 271 -13.15 5.26 -8.94
C TRP A 271 -12.64 4.77 -7.58
N VAL A 272 -11.50 5.27 -7.10
CA VAL A 272 -11.05 5.01 -5.72
C VAL A 272 -12.02 5.62 -4.71
N SER A 273 -12.54 6.83 -4.96
CA SER A 273 -13.54 7.45 -4.09
C SER A 273 -14.84 6.63 -4.05
N GLU A 274 -15.29 6.09 -5.19
CA GLU A 274 -16.44 5.18 -5.25
C GLU A 274 -16.25 3.92 -4.40
N ILE A 275 -15.05 3.31 -4.44
CA ILE A 275 -14.71 2.17 -3.59
C ILE A 275 -14.74 2.58 -2.11
N HIS A 276 -14.15 3.72 -1.76
CA HIS A 276 -14.16 4.22 -0.38
C HIS A 276 -15.59 4.43 0.13
N ASP A 277 -16.43 5.10 -0.65
CA ASP A 277 -17.82 5.37 -0.29
C ASP A 277 -18.57 4.05 -0.03
N ALA A 278 -18.53 3.11 -0.97
CA ALA A 278 -19.20 1.82 -0.84
C ALA A 278 -18.68 0.98 0.35
N MET A 279 -17.37 0.95 0.56
CA MET A 279 -16.76 0.19 1.65
C MET A 279 -17.11 0.80 3.01
N TYR A 280 -16.90 2.10 3.22
CA TYR A 280 -17.12 2.73 4.53
C TYR A 280 -18.59 2.88 4.93
N GLU A 281 -19.54 2.76 3.99
CA GLU A 281 -20.96 2.56 4.31
C GLU A 281 -21.21 1.25 5.06
N ASN A 282 -20.36 0.24 4.85
CA ASN A 282 -20.48 -1.11 5.41
C ASN A 282 -19.48 -1.41 6.53
N LEU A 283 -18.76 -0.40 7.05
CA LEU A 283 -17.86 -0.59 8.19
C LEU A 283 -18.66 -0.90 9.47
N ASP A 284 -18.28 -1.94 10.21
CA ASP A 284 -18.78 -2.13 11.57
C ASP A 284 -18.23 -1.00 12.46
N ARG A 285 -19.12 -0.10 12.90
CA ARG A 285 -18.76 1.10 13.68
C ARG A 285 -18.40 0.81 15.13
N THR A 286 -18.69 -0.40 15.62
CA THR A 286 -18.32 -0.85 16.96
C THR A 286 -16.95 -1.53 16.92
N ALA A 287 -16.75 -2.48 16.01
CA ALA A 287 -15.47 -3.17 15.85
C ALA A 287 -14.41 -2.31 15.16
N LEU A 288 -14.82 -1.31 14.38
CA LEU A 288 -13.96 -0.51 13.49
C LEU A 288 -13.16 -1.37 12.51
N LEU A 289 -13.75 -2.47 12.05
CA LEU A 289 -13.21 -3.41 11.06
C LEU A 289 -14.28 -3.72 10.01
N PHE A 290 -13.82 -4.01 8.79
CA PHE A 290 -14.68 -4.65 7.78
C PHE A 290 -14.79 -6.15 8.05
N THR A 291 -15.86 -6.76 7.56
CA THR A 291 -15.96 -8.21 7.41
C THR A 291 -15.27 -8.68 6.14
N ASN A 292 -14.84 -9.94 6.08
CA ASN A 292 -14.18 -10.55 4.93
C ASN A 292 -15.02 -10.42 3.65
N TYR A 293 -16.30 -10.71 3.74
CA TYR A 293 -17.32 -10.39 2.74
C TYR A 293 -18.17 -9.23 3.25
N VAL A 294 -18.11 -8.13 2.52
CA VAL A 294 -18.79 -6.88 2.85
C VAL A 294 -20.29 -7.04 2.64
N ALA A 295 -21.08 -6.36 3.47
CA ALA A 295 -22.54 -6.39 3.45
C ALA A 295 -23.17 -7.77 3.77
N GLU A 296 -22.37 -8.71 4.30
CA GLU A 296 -22.81 -10.01 4.79
C GLU A 296 -22.64 -10.10 6.33
N PRO A 297 -23.49 -10.85 7.05
CA PRO A 297 -23.37 -11.00 8.49
C PRO A 297 -22.15 -11.85 8.87
N LEU A 298 -21.69 -11.71 10.12
CA LEU A 298 -20.63 -12.56 10.67
C LEU A 298 -21.06 -14.03 10.74
N THR A 299 -20.20 -14.92 10.26
CA THR A 299 -20.32 -16.38 10.30
C THR A 299 -18.92 -17.00 10.35
N ASP A 300 -18.79 -18.31 10.55
CA ASP A 300 -17.48 -18.97 10.48
C ASP A 300 -16.79 -18.85 9.09
N GLU A 301 -17.55 -18.49 8.05
CA GLU A 301 -17.07 -18.23 6.67
C GLU A 301 -16.95 -16.73 6.35
N ASN A 302 -17.41 -15.87 7.25
CA ASN A 302 -17.37 -14.41 7.13
C ASN A 302 -17.01 -13.77 8.47
N PHE A 303 -15.73 -13.54 8.67
CA PHE A 303 -15.10 -13.03 9.89
C PHE A 303 -14.69 -11.57 9.70
N TYR A 304 -14.22 -10.89 10.75
CA TYR A 304 -13.60 -9.58 10.58
C TYR A 304 -12.27 -9.69 9.83
N ASP A 305 -11.96 -8.73 8.98
CA ASP A 305 -10.73 -8.70 8.21
C ASP A 305 -9.98 -7.38 8.50
N ALA A 306 -9.00 -7.47 9.38
CA ALA A 306 -8.14 -6.34 9.71
C ALA A 306 -7.17 -6.00 8.57
N ALA A 307 -6.85 -6.95 7.67
CA ALA A 307 -5.97 -6.71 6.53
C ALA A 307 -6.66 -5.79 5.51
N SER A 308 -7.89 -6.10 5.08
CA SER A 308 -8.65 -5.19 4.22
C SER A 308 -8.87 -3.83 4.86
N THR A 309 -9.12 -3.79 6.17
CA THR A 309 -9.29 -2.54 6.91
C THR A 309 -8.02 -1.69 6.88
N ALA A 310 -6.85 -2.30 7.09
CA ALA A 310 -5.56 -1.62 7.00
C ALA A 310 -5.31 -1.09 5.58
N LEU A 311 -5.52 -1.92 4.55
CA LEU A 311 -5.30 -1.53 3.17
C LEU A 311 -6.25 -0.40 2.75
N MET A 312 -7.53 -0.48 3.13
CA MET A 312 -8.50 0.57 2.86
C MET A 312 -8.09 1.90 3.49
N ALA A 313 -7.71 1.90 4.77
CA ALA A 313 -7.21 3.10 5.44
C ALA A 313 -5.95 3.66 4.76
N ALA A 314 -5.02 2.80 4.34
CA ALA A 314 -3.84 3.20 3.56
C ALA A 314 -4.24 3.97 2.29
N THR A 315 -5.24 3.46 1.55
CA THR A 315 -5.72 4.11 0.32
C THR A 315 -6.41 5.44 0.57
N VAL A 316 -7.08 5.64 1.72
CA VAL A 316 -7.65 6.94 2.11
C VAL A 316 -6.56 7.98 2.31
N TYR A 317 -5.49 7.65 3.06
CA TYR A 317 -4.36 8.57 3.24
C TYR A 317 -3.70 8.91 1.91
N ARG A 318 -3.48 7.89 1.06
CA ARG A 318 -2.86 8.08 -0.25
C ARG A 318 -3.72 8.95 -1.18
N LEU A 319 -5.03 8.73 -1.25
CA LEU A 319 -5.93 9.56 -2.04
C LEU A 319 -5.98 11.00 -1.51
N SER A 320 -5.95 11.19 -0.20
CA SER A 320 -5.86 12.52 0.41
C SER A 320 -4.59 13.25 -0.03
N VAL A 321 -3.43 12.61 0.02
CA VAL A 321 -2.15 13.23 -0.39
C VAL A 321 -2.10 13.48 -1.90
N LEU A 322 -2.57 12.53 -2.72
CA LEU A 322 -2.45 12.62 -4.17
C LEU A 322 -3.49 13.53 -4.83
N TRP A 323 -4.67 13.64 -4.23
CA TRP A 323 -5.85 14.24 -4.86
C TRP A 323 -6.68 15.17 -3.96
N GLY A 324 -6.29 15.34 -2.69
CA GLY A 324 -7.00 16.24 -1.76
C GLY A 324 -8.41 15.77 -1.38
N VAL A 325 -8.69 14.46 -1.47
CA VAL A 325 -9.96 13.89 -1.03
C VAL A 325 -9.86 13.49 0.44
N HIS A 326 -10.70 14.10 1.27
CA HIS A 326 -10.60 13.98 2.73
C HIS A 326 -11.81 13.28 3.39
N THR A 327 -12.79 12.86 2.58
CA THR A 327 -14.11 12.38 3.04
C THR A 327 -14.03 11.34 4.15
N HIS A 328 -13.17 10.33 4.00
CA HIS A 328 -13.09 9.20 4.93
C HIS A 328 -11.91 9.26 5.90
N LEU A 329 -11.11 10.34 5.91
CA LEU A 329 -9.91 10.45 6.76
C LEU A 329 -10.22 10.25 8.25
N GLY A 330 -11.33 10.80 8.72
CA GLY A 330 -11.72 10.66 10.13
C GLY A 330 -12.03 9.22 10.53
N ILE A 331 -12.54 8.41 9.60
CA ILE A 331 -12.81 6.99 9.83
C ILE A 331 -11.53 6.18 9.67
N ALA A 332 -10.71 6.48 8.67
CA ALA A 332 -9.39 5.86 8.50
C ALA A 332 -8.48 6.05 9.73
N GLU A 333 -8.51 7.22 10.38
CA GLU A 333 -7.82 7.43 11.66
C GLU A 333 -8.36 6.49 12.76
N GLN A 334 -9.69 6.35 12.88
CA GLN A 334 -10.30 5.48 13.89
C GLN A 334 -9.92 4.01 13.65
N THR A 335 -9.99 3.52 12.42
CA THR A 335 -9.61 2.14 12.10
C THR A 335 -8.11 1.91 12.29
N ARG A 336 -7.26 2.90 11.94
CA ARG A 336 -5.82 2.84 12.20
C ARG A 336 -5.53 2.75 13.70
N MET A 337 -6.20 3.57 14.51
CA MET A 337 -6.06 3.55 15.97
C MET A 337 -6.54 2.23 16.59
N GLN A 338 -7.65 1.67 16.08
CA GLN A 338 -8.12 0.34 16.46
C GLN A 338 -7.06 -0.72 16.17
N ILE A 339 -6.53 -0.74 14.94
CA ILE A 339 -5.51 -1.74 14.56
C ILE A 339 -4.27 -1.68 15.46
N PHE A 340 -3.81 -0.48 15.84
CA PHE A 340 -2.63 -0.33 16.70
C PHE A 340 -2.92 -0.29 18.21
N GLY A 341 -4.17 -0.44 18.65
CA GLY A 341 -4.50 -0.45 20.07
C GLY A 341 -4.32 0.89 20.78
N SER A 342 -4.26 2.01 20.05
CA SER A 342 -3.98 3.34 20.63
C SER A 342 -5.21 4.03 21.23
N GLY A 343 -6.32 3.30 21.40
CA GLY A 343 -7.62 3.83 21.83
C GLY A 343 -7.90 3.77 23.34
N SER A 344 -7.09 3.08 24.14
CA SER A 344 -7.36 2.82 25.57
C SER A 344 -6.39 3.54 26.52
N SER A 345 -6.27 4.86 26.41
CA SER A 345 -5.75 5.68 27.52
C SER A 345 -6.75 6.74 27.95
N SER A 346 -7.83 6.33 28.61
CA SER A 346 -8.57 7.19 29.54
C SER A 346 -7.71 7.39 30.79
N GLY A 347 -6.65 8.18 30.68
CA GLY A 347 -5.81 8.62 31.80
C GLY A 347 -5.94 10.13 31.96
N GLU A 348 -6.41 10.58 33.12
CA GLU A 348 -6.53 11.99 33.48
C GLU A 348 -5.23 12.77 33.18
N LEU A 349 -5.38 13.86 32.42
CA LEU A 349 -4.34 14.85 32.20
C LEU A 349 -3.97 15.50 33.54
N THR A 350 -2.89 15.04 34.17
CA THR A 350 -2.18 15.83 35.17
C THR A 350 -0.93 16.43 34.53
N ALA A 351 -0.92 17.75 34.40
CA ALA A 351 0.21 18.48 33.87
C ALA A 351 1.34 18.49 34.91
N SER A 352 2.48 17.87 34.58
CA SER A 352 3.76 18.19 35.21
C SER A 352 4.71 18.71 34.15
N VAL A 353 5.11 19.97 34.34
CA VAL A 353 6.14 20.65 33.56
C VAL A 353 7.49 20.28 34.16
N SER A 354 8.41 19.79 33.34
CA SER A 354 9.84 19.92 33.64
C SER A 354 10.61 20.06 32.33
N GLU A 355 11.18 21.25 32.16
CA GLU A 355 12.15 21.63 31.15
C GLU A 355 13.44 20.82 31.34
N GLU A 356 13.96 20.23 30.27
CA GLU A 356 15.39 20.31 29.95
C GLU A 356 15.61 19.88 28.50
N GLY A 357 16.15 20.80 27.70
CA GLY A 357 16.64 20.54 26.36
C GLY A 357 18.16 20.59 26.31
N ALA A 358 18.75 19.74 25.47
CA ALA A 358 19.78 20.05 24.47
C ALA A 358 20.92 19.01 24.38
N SER A 359 21.19 18.61 23.13
CA SER A 359 22.40 17.93 22.62
C SER A 359 22.57 16.46 23.05
N ILE A 360 22.85 15.50 22.17
CA ILE A 360 24.19 15.29 21.60
C ILE A 360 24.08 14.43 20.32
N LEU A 361 24.70 14.93 19.25
CA LEU A 361 25.14 14.18 18.07
C LEU A 361 26.39 13.35 18.44
N ALA A 362 26.39 12.04 18.17
CA ALA A 362 27.63 11.28 17.95
C ALA A 362 27.35 9.96 17.20
N SER A 363 27.91 9.83 16.01
CA SER A 363 28.03 8.58 15.25
C SER A 363 28.99 7.59 15.93
N PRO A 364 28.83 6.27 15.76
CA PRO A 364 29.92 5.33 15.97
C PRO A 364 30.53 4.86 14.65
N SER A 365 31.82 5.10 14.53
CA SER A 365 32.77 4.44 13.63
C SER A 365 33.11 3.05 14.19
N ALA A 366 33.05 2.00 13.38
CA ALA A 366 33.62 0.70 13.71
C ALA A 366 34.39 0.14 12.49
N SER A 367 35.69 -0.04 12.68
CA SER A 367 36.61 -0.73 11.76
C SER A 367 36.51 -2.27 11.93
N PRO A 368 36.98 -3.07 10.96
CA PRO A 368 36.59 -4.47 10.81
C PRO A 368 37.53 -5.45 11.54
N PRO A 369 37.08 -6.68 11.84
CA PRO A 369 38.00 -7.77 12.10
C PRO A 369 38.18 -8.64 10.84
N SER A 370 39.44 -8.74 10.42
CA SER A 370 39.98 -9.86 9.66
C SER A 370 40.07 -11.09 10.57
N ASP A 371 39.69 -12.26 10.09
CA ASP A 371 40.54 -13.46 10.11
C ASP A 371 39.80 -14.69 9.54
N LEU A 372 40.48 -15.34 8.59
CA LEU A 372 40.15 -16.65 8.00
C LEU A 372 40.29 -17.78 9.03
N PRO A 373 39.65 -18.93 8.78
CA PRO A 373 40.45 -20.15 8.69
C PRO A 373 40.08 -21.12 7.55
N THR A 374 41.13 -21.73 7.00
CA THR A 374 41.16 -22.86 6.05
C THR A 374 41.08 -24.24 6.76
N PRO A 375 40.94 -25.37 6.01
CA PRO A 375 40.03 -26.46 6.36
C PRO A 375 40.70 -27.68 7.01
N SER A 376 39.88 -28.58 7.57
CA SER A 376 40.26 -29.97 7.83
C SER A 376 39.06 -30.92 7.78
N SER A 377 39.37 -32.18 7.52
CA SER A 377 38.63 -33.16 6.74
C SER A 377 37.86 -34.21 7.55
N SER A 378 36.73 -34.63 6.98
CA SER A 378 36.14 -35.99 6.93
C SER A 378 36.08 -36.86 8.19
N SER A 379 34.86 -37.25 8.56
CA SER A 379 34.55 -38.69 8.73
C SER A 379 33.06 -38.97 8.50
N SER A 380 32.84 -40.15 7.95
CA SER A 380 31.64 -40.69 7.32
C SER A 380 30.76 -41.51 8.27
N SER A 381 29.45 -41.42 8.13
CA SER A 381 28.49 -42.51 8.43
C SER A 381 27.17 -42.22 7.68
N SER A 382 26.95 -42.85 6.53
CA SER A 382 26.18 -44.09 6.32
C SER A 382 24.66 -43.90 6.49
N SER A 383 24.02 -43.63 5.36
CA SER A 383 22.59 -43.70 5.11
C SER A 383 22.12 -45.13 4.86
N GLN A 384 20.91 -45.48 5.30
CA GLN A 384 20.02 -46.49 4.68
C GLN A 384 18.59 -46.40 5.26
N PRO A 385 17.56 -46.96 4.57
CA PRO A 385 16.33 -46.25 4.25
C PRO A 385 15.06 -46.85 4.88
N SER A 386 13.97 -46.08 4.92
CA SER A 386 12.63 -46.59 5.27
C SER A 386 11.60 -46.19 4.22
N SER A 387 11.31 -47.17 3.37
CA SER A 387 10.05 -47.50 2.68
C SER A 387 8.92 -46.47 2.56
N THR A 388 8.59 -46.20 1.30
CA THR A 388 7.30 -45.81 0.74
C THR A 388 6.10 -46.57 1.32
N SER A 389 5.05 -45.82 1.65
CA SER A 389 3.66 -46.31 1.56
C SER A 389 2.83 -45.23 0.87
N THR A 390 2.26 -45.61 -0.28
CA THR A 390 1.31 -44.83 -1.07
C THR A 390 -0.04 -44.90 -0.37
N SER A 391 -0.55 -43.77 0.11
CA SER A 391 -1.97 -43.60 0.43
C SER A 391 -2.55 -42.47 -0.41
N SER A 392 -3.52 -42.84 -1.24
CA SER A 392 -4.47 -41.94 -1.87
C SER A 392 -5.28 -41.21 -0.79
N GLY A 393 -4.89 -39.99 -0.45
CA GLY A 393 -5.65 -39.09 0.40
C GLY A 393 -6.15 -37.93 -0.44
N GLY A 394 -7.48 -37.82 -0.59
CA GLY A 394 -8.09 -36.60 -1.11
C GLY A 394 -7.64 -35.40 -0.28
N SER A 395 -7.45 -34.25 -0.94
CA SER A 395 -7.18 -33.00 -0.25
C SER A 395 -8.20 -32.79 0.88
N PRO A 396 -7.77 -32.48 2.11
CA PRO A 396 -8.72 -32.25 3.19
C PRO A 396 -9.57 -31.02 2.85
N GLU A 397 -10.89 -31.14 3.02
CA GLU A 397 -11.78 -29.97 3.07
C GLU A 397 -11.23 -28.98 4.11
N PRO A 398 -11.23 -27.67 3.81
CA PRO A 398 -10.81 -26.67 4.78
C PRO A 398 -11.74 -26.73 6.00
N SER A 399 -11.17 -26.93 7.18
CA SER A 399 -11.88 -26.81 8.46
C SER A 399 -12.00 -25.34 8.83
N PHE A 400 -13.22 -24.84 9.04
CA PHE A 400 -13.45 -23.47 9.50
C PHE A 400 -13.23 -23.39 11.03
N PRO A 401 -12.21 -22.66 11.51
CA PRO A 401 -12.04 -22.42 12.93
C PRO A 401 -13.18 -21.52 13.46
N PRO A 402 -13.51 -21.58 14.76
CA PRO A 402 -14.45 -20.63 15.34
C PRO A 402 -13.92 -19.20 15.24
N LEU A 403 -14.83 -18.25 15.01
CA LEU A 403 -14.54 -16.81 14.93
C LEU A 403 -13.62 -16.32 16.05
N ARG A 404 -12.53 -15.63 15.70
CA ARG A 404 -11.73 -14.93 16.70
C ARG A 404 -12.40 -13.61 17.10
N PRO A 405 -12.47 -13.29 18.40
CA PRO A 405 -12.97 -11.99 18.84
C PRO A 405 -12.01 -10.87 18.40
N VAL A 406 -12.57 -9.67 18.17
CA VAL A 406 -11.76 -8.47 17.94
C VAL A 406 -11.04 -8.11 19.24
N PRO A 407 -9.70 -7.97 19.26
CA PRO A 407 -8.99 -7.64 20.49
C PRO A 407 -9.28 -6.20 20.93
N GLU A 408 -9.49 -6.00 22.24
CA GLU A 408 -9.72 -4.67 22.83
C GLU A 408 -8.45 -3.79 22.83
N ASP A 409 -7.26 -4.42 22.90
CA ASP A 409 -5.94 -3.76 22.94
C ASP A 409 -5.28 -3.62 21.55
N GLY A 410 -6.06 -3.81 20.48
CA GLY A 410 -5.62 -3.68 19.09
C GLY A 410 -5.28 -4.99 18.39
N ASN A 411 -5.19 -4.91 17.07
CA ASN A 411 -5.19 -6.08 16.18
C ASN A 411 -3.80 -6.66 15.90
N ILE A 412 -2.75 -6.21 16.60
CA ILE A 412 -1.39 -6.72 16.48
C ILE A 412 -1.06 -7.55 17.71
N ASP A 413 -0.79 -8.84 17.52
CA ASP A 413 -0.49 -9.75 18.63
C ASP A 413 0.94 -9.57 19.21
N ALA A 414 1.28 -10.40 20.19
CA ALA A 414 2.57 -10.35 20.86
C ALA A 414 3.74 -10.72 19.94
N GLU A 415 3.50 -11.51 18.90
CA GLU A 415 4.45 -11.92 17.87
C GLU A 415 4.53 -10.89 16.74
N GLY A 416 3.61 -9.94 16.72
CA GLY A 416 3.52 -8.84 15.77
C GLY A 416 2.62 -9.12 14.57
N TRP A 417 1.90 -10.24 14.54
CA TRP A 417 0.96 -10.56 13.48
C TRP A 417 -0.35 -9.80 13.63
N LEU A 418 -0.89 -9.38 12.49
CA LEU A 418 -2.24 -8.83 12.37
C LEU A 418 -3.28 -9.95 12.52
N THR A 419 -4.34 -9.69 13.29
CA THR A 419 -5.46 -10.60 13.48
C THR A 419 -6.75 -9.82 13.77
N PRO A 420 -7.93 -10.30 13.35
CA PRO A 420 -8.16 -11.40 12.41
C PRO A 420 -7.79 -11.01 10.97
N VAL A 421 -7.36 -11.99 10.19
CA VAL A 421 -6.94 -11.81 8.79
C VAL A 421 -7.45 -12.95 7.94
N VAL A 422 -7.54 -12.72 6.64
CA VAL A 422 -7.84 -13.76 5.65
C VAL A 422 -6.65 -14.70 5.52
N ASN A 423 -6.92 -15.99 5.31
CA ASN A 423 -5.89 -16.91 4.87
C ASN A 423 -5.47 -16.55 3.43
N PRO A 424 -4.22 -16.14 3.19
CA PRO A 424 -3.79 -15.64 1.88
C PRO A 424 -3.85 -16.70 0.77
N HIS A 425 -4.03 -17.98 1.10
CA HIS A 425 -4.17 -19.07 0.14
C HIS A 425 -5.63 -19.55 -0.01
N TRP A 426 -6.53 -19.12 0.87
CA TRP A 426 -7.94 -19.53 0.91
C TRP A 426 -8.81 -18.38 1.42
N PHE A 427 -9.23 -17.51 0.51
CA PHE A 427 -9.89 -16.24 0.83
C PHE A 427 -11.22 -16.36 1.63
N GLY A 428 -11.85 -17.53 1.65
CA GLY A 428 -13.05 -17.81 2.46
C GLY A 428 -12.76 -18.30 3.89
N VAL A 429 -11.50 -18.43 4.29
CA VAL A 429 -11.08 -19.03 5.56
C VAL A 429 -10.29 -18.01 6.38
N GLU A 430 -10.56 -17.93 7.68
CA GLU A 430 -9.79 -17.09 8.59
C GLU A 430 -8.36 -17.65 8.74
N GLY A 431 -7.37 -16.79 8.51
CA GLY A 431 -5.94 -17.09 8.62
C GLY A 431 -5.40 -16.82 10.02
N ALA A 432 -4.31 -17.50 10.36
CA ALA A 432 -3.53 -17.18 11.56
C ALA A 432 -2.42 -16.17 11.25
N GLU A 433 -1.85 -16.23 10.06
CA GLU A 433 -0.71 -15.44 9.59
C GLU A 433 -0.99 -15.01 8.15
N SER A 434 -0.65 -13.75 7.82
CA SER A 434 -0.83 -13.19 6.48
C SER A 434 0.28 -12.19 6.20
N ALA A 435 1.21 -12.53 5.31
CA ALA A 435 2.32 -11.63 5.00
C ALA A 435 1.83 -10.36 4.28
N GLU A 436 0.86 -10.49 3.38
CA GLU A 436 0.20 -9.33 2.78
C GLU A 436 -0.51 -8.44 3.82
N GLY A 437 -1.20 -9.03 4.81
CA GLY A 437 -1.84 -8.26 5.88
C GLY A 437 -0.83 -7.44 6.68
N GLN A 438 0.34 -8.00 6.97
CA GLN A 438 1.44 -7.27 7.60
C GLN A 438 1.96 -6.13 6.72
N ALA A 439 2.11 -6.36 5.42
CA ALA A 439 2.49 -5.33 4.48
C ALA A 439 1.44 -4.20 4.42
N PHE A 440 0.15 -4.51 4.48
CA PHE A 440 -0.93 -3.52 4.46
C PHE A 440 -0.90 -2.59 5.68
N VAL A 441 -0.62 -3.13 6.87
CA VAL A 441 -0.45 -2.34 8.09
C VAL A 441 0.72 -1.35 7.97
N LEU A 442 1.83 -1.81 7.39
CA LEU A 442 3.00 -0.99 7.16
C LEU A 442 2.77 0.07 6.07
N MET A 443 2.04 -0.24 5.01
CA MET A 443 1.60 0.73 3.99
C MET A 443 0.61 1.74 4.57
N MET A 444 -0.31 1.34 5.45
CA MET A 444 -1.20 2.24 6.18
C MET A 444 -0.40 3.24 7.02
N TYR A 445 0.61 2.77 7.76
CA TYR A 445 1.49 3.64 8.51
C TYR A 445 2.29 4.60 7.60
N ALA A 446 2.79 4.12 6.46
CA ALA A 446 3.51 4.95 5.50
C ALA A 446 2.61 6.07 4.93
N GLY A 447 1.38 5.72 4.52
CA GLY A 447 0.39 6.69 4.03
C GLY A 447 0.02 7.72 5.08
N TRP A 448 -0.22 7.29 6.33
CA TRP A 448 -0.48 8.17 7.45
C TRP A 448 0.68 9.12 7.73
N ARG A 449 1.92 8.60 7.78
CA ARG A 449 3.14 9.39 8.01
C ARG A 449 3.26 10.49 6.96
N ASP A 450 3.03 10.17 5.70
CA ASP A 450 3.16 11.12 4.60
C ASP A 450 2.04 12.17 4.64
N TRP A 451 0.79 11.77 4.95
CA TRP A 451 -0.32 12.70 5.17
C TRP A 451 -0.08 13.67 6.34
N VAL A 452 0.50 13.17 7.43
CA VAL A 452 0.90 13.99 8.58
C VAL A 452 2.01 14.97 8.20
N ALA A 453 3.01 14.53 7.42
CA ALA A 453 4.09 15.38 6.94
C ALA A 453 3.59 16.53 6.05
N GLU A 454 2.50 16.31 5.29
CA GLU A 454 1.78 17.34 4.52
C GLU A 454 0.88 18.24 5.39
N GLY A 455 0.97 18.15 6.72
CA GLY A 455 0.24 19.01 7.66
C GLY A 455 -1.13 18.47 8.08
N ALA A 456 -1.40 17.18 7.86
CA ALA A 456 -2.66 16.53 8.24
C ALA A 456 -3.90 17.25 7.70
N VAL A 457 -3.84 17.71 6.45
CA VAL A 457 -4.90 18.45 5.78
C VAL A 457 -6.18 17.59 5.75
N GLY A 458 -7.32 18.20 6.09
CA GLY A 458 -8.60 17.50 6.20
C GLY A 458 -8.91 16.93 7.59
N SER A 459 -7.97 16.96 8.55
CA SER A 459 -8.19 16.51 9.94
C SER A 459 -9.35 17.24 10.65
N GLY A 460 -9.68 18.48 10.27
CA GLY A 460 -10.85 19.21 10.79
C GLY A 460 -12.19 18.65 10.31
N ALA A 461 -12.25 18.01 9.15
CA ALA A 461 -13.45 17.33 8.68
C ALA A 461 -13.77 16.08 9.53
N ALA A 462 -12.76 15.46 10.13
CA ALA A 462 -12.92 14.34 11.06
C ALA A 462 -13.69 14.72 12.35
N ARG A 463 -13.63 15.99 12.79
CA ARG A 463 -14.39 16.47 13.96
C ARG A 463 -15.87 16.77 13.66
N GLY A 464 -16.26 16.90 12.40
CA GLY A 464 -17.62 17.30 12.01
C GLY A 464 -18.67 16.19 12.06
N MET A 465 -18.25 14.92 12.16
CA MET A 465 -19.16 13.76 12.16
C MET A 465 -19.51 13.23 13.57
N GLY A 466 -18.99 13.86 14.63
CA GLY A 466 -19.21 13.46 16.02
C GLY A 466 -19.76 14.59 16.89
N MET A 467 -21.00 15.01 16.65
CA MET A 467 -21.95 15.60 17.63
C MET A 467 -23.10 16.24 16.87
N GLY A 468 -24.18 15.47 16.67
CA GLY A 468 -25.49 16.06 16.46
C GLY A 468 -26.00 16.67 17.76
N VAL A 469 -25.53 17.88 18.10
CA VAL A 469 -26.18 18.74 19.09
C VAL A 469 -26.78 19.92 18.37
N VAL A 470 -28.11 19.94 18.32
CA VAL A 470 -28.93 21.08 17.94
C VAL A 470 -28.52 22.27 18.81
N GLY A 471 -27.93 23.31 18.20
CA GLY A 471 -27.52 24.53 18.90
C GLY A 471 -27.49 25.72 17.97
N MET A 472 -28.41 26.66 18.21
CA MET A 472 -28.63 27.90 17.46
C MET A 472 -27.36 28.74 17.23
N GLY A 473 -27.22 29.22 15.99
CA GLY A 473 -26.76 30.55 15.59
C GLY A 473 -25.54 31.16 16.27
N ALA A 474 -24.42 31.24 15.53
CA ALA A 474 -23.42 32.29 15.75
C ALA A 474 -23.00 32.90 14.41
N THR A 475 -23.47 34.12 14.21
CA THR A 475 -23.25 35.03 13.09
C THR A 475 -21.76 35.25 12.82
N ARG A 476 -21.31 35.04 11.58
CA ARG A 476 -19.97 35.46 11.12
C ARG A 476 -19.88 36.99 11.19
N MET A 477 -19.05 37.52 12.08
CA MET A 477 -18.63 38.92 12.05
C MET A 477 -17.68 39.12 10.86
N VAL A 478 -18.18 39.72 9.79
CA VAL A 478 -17.36 40.26 8.71
C VAL A 478 -16.82 41.61 9.18
N VAL A 479 -15.52 41.69 9.46
CA VAL A 479 -14.84 42.97 9.67
C VAL A 479 -14.53 43.55 8.29
N VAL A 480 -15.38 44.48 7.84
CA VAL A 480 -15.09 45.35 6.71
C VAL A 480 -14.20 46.49 7.22
N VAL A 481 -12.95 46.53 6.78
CA VAL A 481 -12.07 47.68 7.00
C VAL A 481 -12.40 48.74 5.94
N VAL A 482 -13.15 49.76 6.33
CA VAL A 482 -13.36 50.97 5.51
C VAL A 482 -12.20 51.93 5.77
N VAL A 483 -11.33 52.10 4.77
CA VAL A 483 -10.31 53.16 4.77
C VAL A 483 -10.96 54.47 4.34
N GLY A 484 -11.25 55.35 5.30
CA GLY A 484 -11.72 56.71 5.05
C GLY A 484 -10.54 57.67 4.84
N LEU A 485 -10.37 58.15 3.60
CA LEU A 485 -9.55 59.30 3.27
C LEU A 485 -10.39 60.58 3.46
N VAL A 486 -10.08 61.38 4.49
CA VAL A 486 -10.58 62.76 4.62
C VAL A 486 -9.44 63.71 4.30
N GLY A 487 -9.54 64.35 3.14
CA GLY A 487 -8.70 65.47 2.75
C GLY A 487 -9.10 66.74 3.50
N GLY A 488 -8.11 67.37 4.15
CA GLY A 488 -8.24 68.70 4.73
C GLY A 488 -7.98 69.77 3.66
N VAL A 489 -8.96 70.63 3.46
CA VAL A 489 -8.82 71.93 2.80
C VAL A 489 -8.40 72.94 3.87
N LEU A 490 -7.26 73.61 3.67
CA LEU A 490 -6.93 74.85 4.38
C LEU A 490 -6.85 75.98 3.34
N ILE A 491 -7.74 76.96 3.51
CA ILE A 491 -7.75 78.24 2.81
C ILE A 491 -6.95 79.23 3.67
N LEU A 492 -5.78 79.65 3.19
CA LEU A 492 -5.33 81.04 3.02
C LEU A 492 -3.90 81.07 2.47
#